data_AF-I4BBI3-F1
#
_entry.id   AF-I4BBI3-F1
#
_cell.length_a   1.000
_cell.length_b   1.000
_cell.length_c   1.000
_cell.angle_alpha   90.00
_cell.angle_beta   90.00
_cell.angle_gamma   90.00
#
_symmetry.space_group_name_H-M   'P 1'
#
loop_
_entity.id
_entity.type
_entity.pdbx_description
1 polymer ?
#
loop_
_entity_poly.entity_id
_entity_poly.type
_entity_poly.pdbx_seq_one_letter_code
_entity_poly.pdbx_strand_id
1 'polypeptide(L)'
;MRHTQGIYEDSVKLRAMIIFILRKLPGKLNRVALCKNLYYSEMHHFQKHGKSISGADYMHIEASPVPRHFNEIIAAMVAKGEVRVVPHVAPEVIEGRQIMVLRGMVFESDAPLLNVLGRDELRAVRMVSSTLQNEMNLETRYFPQYYQHYVQTGLYEVIPNVTFPKRPHLQFKAWSRKIYRLMWQ
;
A
#
# COMPACT_ATOMS: atom_id res chain seq x y z
N MET A 1 -8.45 -32.77 -4.81
CA MET A 1 -8.29 -31.63 -3.89
C MET A 1 -9.07 -30.42 -4.40
N ARG A 2 -10.39 -30.37 -4.19
CA ARG A 2 -11.29 -29.28 -4.63
C ARG A 2 -12.04 -28.70 -3.42
N HIS A 3 -11.33 -28.15 -2.43
CA HIS A 3 -11.94 -27.71 -1.16
C HIS A 3 -11.41 -26.38 -0.59
N THR A 4 -11.08 -25.40 -1.44
CA THR A 4 -10.72 -24.05 -0.96
C THR A 4 -11.10 -22.93 -1.95
N GLN A 5 -12.18 -23.09 -2.72
CA GLN A 5 -12.57 -22.10 -3.74
C GLN A 5 -13.69 -21.13 -3.31
N GLY A 6 -14.04 -21.07 -2.01
CA GLY A 6 -15.24 -20.36 -1.56
C GLY A 6 -15.12 -19.38 -0.38
N ILE A 7 -13.92 -19.04 0.10
CA ILE A 7 -13.80 -18.26 1.37
C ILE A 7 -13.42 -16.78 1.14
N TYR A 8 -13.00 -16.41 -0.07
CA TYR A 8 -12.49 -15.06 -0.32
C TYR A 8 -13.37 -14.33 -1.32
N GLU A 9 -14.01 -13.26 -0.87
CA GLU A 9 -14.61 -12.29 -1.80
C GLU A 9 -13.44 -11.60 -2.54
N ASP A 10 -13.14 -12.09 -3.76
CA ASP A 10 -12.24 -11.45 -4.72
C ASP A 10 -12.80 -10.06 -5.03
N SER A 11 -12.42 -9.06 -4.21
CA SER A 11 -12.87 -7.69 -4.40
C SER A 11 -12.32 -7.18 -5.72
N VAL A 12 -13.21 -7.11 -6.72
CA VAL A 12 -12.88 -6.62 -8.06
C VAL A 12 -12.26 -5.23 -8.00
N LYS A 13 -12.66 -4.41 -7.01
CA LYS A 13 -12.07 -3.09 -6.76
C LYS A 13 -10.66 -3.17 -6.19
N LEU A 14 -10.37 -4.07 -5.26
CA LEU A 14 -9.00 -4.27 -4.76
C LEU A 14 -8.06 -4.68 -5.90
N ARG A 15 -8.50 -5.64 -6.73
CA ARG A 15 -7.78 -6.05 -7.94
C ARG A 15 -7.55 -4.85 -8.88
N ALA A 16 -8.57 -4.03 -9.11
CA ALA A 16 -8.46 -2.82 -9.94
C ALA A 16 -7.45 -1.81 -9.38
N MET A 17 -7.43 -1.63 -8.05
CA MET A 17 -6.44 -0.78 -7.38
C MET A 17 -5.01 -1.31 -7.59
N ILE A 18 -4.80 -2.62 -7.41
CA ILE A 18 -3.50 -3.27 -7.62
C ILE A 18 -3.02 -3.05 -9.06
N ILE A 19 -3.84 -3.39 -10.06
CA ILE A 19 -3.50 -3.23 -11.48
C ILE A 19 -3.19 -1.76 -11.78
N PHE A 20 -4.02 -0.83 -11.31
CA PHE A 20 -3.82 0.60 -11.55
C PHE A 20 -2.49 1.09 -10.98
N ILE A 21 -2.17 0.73 -9.73
CA ILE A 21 -0.94 1.15 -9.06
C ILE A 21 0.29 0.56 -9.77
N LEU A 22 0.25 -0.73 -10.11
CA LEU A 22 1.37 -1.42 -10.77
C LEU A 22 1.63 -0.91 -12.18
N ARG A 23 0.59 -0.62 -12.97
CA ARG A 23 0.75 0.02 -14.30
C ARG A 23 1.34 1.42 -14.21
N LYS A 24 1.05 2.14 -13.13
CA LYS A 24 1.57 3.48 -12.92
C LYS A 24 3.02 3.49 -12.43
N LEU A 25 3.43 2.46 -11.69
CA LEU A 25 4.76 2.31 -11.09
C LEU A 25 5.38 0.97 -11.48
N PRO A 26 5.59 0.70 -12.79
CA PRO A 26 6.00 -0.60 -13.28
C PRO A 26 7.40 -0.96 -12.76
N GLY A 27 7.55 -2.16 -12.19
CA GLY A 27 8.81 -2.69 -11.68
C GLY A 27 9.37 -1.96 -10.44
N LYS A 28 8.64 -1.00 -9.87
CA LYS A 28 9.13 -0.17 -8.75
C LYS A 28 8.71 -0.67 -7.37
N LEU A 29 7.58 -1.38 -7.28
CA LEU A 29 6.96 -1.67 -6.00
C LEU A 29 7.28 -3.08 -5.54
N ASN A 30 7.88 -3.19 -4.36
CA ASN A 30 7.89 -4.44 -3.61
C ASN A 30 6.57 -4.63 -2.84
N ARG A 31 6.45 -5.74 -2.11
CA ARG A 31 5.22 -6.08 -1.35
C ARG A 31 4.81 -4.99 -0.37
N VAL A 32 5.77 -4.50 0.42
CA VAL A 32 5.52 -3.48 1.46
C VAL A 32 5.02 -2.18 0.81
N ALA A 33 5.68 -1.73 -0.25
CA ALA A 33 5.31 -0.52 -0.95
C ALA A 33 3.94 -0.62 -1.60
N LEU A 34 3.62 -1.76 -2.22
CA LEU A 34 2.29 -2.00 -2.79
C LEU A 34 1.21 -1.98 -1.71
N CYS A 35 1.39 -2.73 -0.62
CA CYS A 35 0.40 -2.80 0.47
C CYS A 35 0.16 -1.43 1.13
N LYS A 36 1.21 -0.63 1.33
CA LYS A 36 1.08 0.74 1.82
C LYS A 36 0.30 1.62 0.84
N ASN A 37 0.63 1.58 -0.44
CA ASN A 37 -0.13 2.32 -1.45
C ASN A 37 -1.63 1.96 -1.43
N LEU A 38 -1.97 0.68 -1.26
CA LEU A 38 -3.35 0.23 -1.11
C LEU A 38 -4.01 0.79 0.15
N TYR A 39 -3.39 0.59 1.32
CA TYR A 39 -3.90 1.06 2.61
C TYR A 39 -4.11 2.58 2.64
N TYR A 40 -3.12 3.36 2.21
CA TYR A 40 -3.22 4.81 2.22
C TYR A 40 -4.27 5.32 1.23
N SER A 41 -4.50 4.63 0.11
CA SER A 41 -5.58 4.94 -0.83
C SER A 41 -6.95 4.71 -0.19
N GLU A 42 -7.11 3.59 0.51
CA GLU A 42 -8.31 3.27 1.28
C GLU A 42 -8.60 4.32 2.35
N MET A 43 -7.62 4.61 3.20
CA MET A 43 -7.79 5.56 4.31
C MET A 43 -8.03 6.98 3.82
N HIS A 44 -7.36 7.39 2.74
CA HIS A 44 -7.58 8.70 2.14
C HIS A 44 -9.01 8.85 1.60
N HIS A 45 -9.53 7.81 0.94
CA HIS A 45 -10.91 7.81 0.46
C HIS A 45 -11.91 7.74 1.62
N PHE A 46 -11.68 6.84 2.58
CA PHE A 46 -12.52 6.65 3.76
C PHE A 46 -12.67 7.95 4.57
N GLN A 47 -11.57 8.69 4.78
CA GLN A 47 -11.58 9.96 5.48
C GLN A 47 -12.56 10.99 4.89
N LYS A 48 -12.76 10.97 3.56
CA LYS A 48 -13.62 11.92 2.86
C LYS A 48 -15.05 11.42 2.70
N HIS A 49 -15.22 10.11 2.54
CA HIS A 49 -16.50 9.51 2.10
C HIS A 49 -17.14 8.58 3.13
N GLY A 50 -16.47 8.25 4.24
CA GLY A 50 -16.95 7.31 5.25
C GLY A 50 -17.04 5.86 4.77
N LYS A 51 -16.48 5.55 3.59
CA LYS A 51 -16.52 4.23 2.97
C LYS A 51 -15.18 3.90 2.30
N SER A 52 -14.70 2.68 2.51
CA SER A 52 -13.51 2.14 1.84
C SER A 52 -13.82 1.87 0.35
N ILE A 53 -12.80 1.94 -0.49
CA ILE A 53 -12.86 1.69 -1.93
C ILE A 53 -13.22 0.23 -2.17
N SER A 54 -12.38 -0.69 -1.66
CA SER A 54 -12.50 -2.13 -1.95
C SER A 54 -13.26 -2.91 -0.88
N GLY A 55 -13.44 -2.34 0.31
CA GLY A 55 -14.00 -3.05 1.46
C GLY A 55 -13.02 -3.95 2.20
N ALA A 56 -11.76 -4.06 1.76
CA ALA A 56 -10.79 -4.95 2.37
C ALA A 56 -10.42 -4.53 3.80
N ASP A 57 -10.41 -5.50 4.71
CA ASP A 57 -9.79 -5.34 6.03
C ASP A 57 -8.27 -5.31 5.89
N TYR A 58 -7.59 -4.46 6.66
CA TYR A 58 -6.13 -4.41 6.69
C TYR A 58 -5.64 -4.90 8.04
N MET A 59 -4.61 -5.75 8.03
CA MET A 59 -3.93 -6.21 9.23
C MET A 59 -2.62 -5.45 9.41
N HIS A 60 -2.27 -5.12 10.65
CA HIS A 60 -0.95 -4.62 10.95
C HIS A 60 0.03 -5.79 10.98
N ILE A 61 0.90 -5.87 9.97
CA ILE A 61 2.02 -6.81 9.92
C ILE A 61 3.32 -6.03 10.08
N GLU A 62 4.41 -6.69 10.43
CA GLU A 62 5.72 -6.06 10.60
C GLU A 62 6.02 -5.07 9.45
N ALA A 63 6.20 -3.81 9.83
CA ALA A 63 6.51 -2.67 8.97
C ALA A 63 5.47 -2.31 7.87
N SER A 64 4.29 -2.92 7.82
CA SER A 64 3.27 -2.60 6.81
C SER A 64 1.83 -2.94 7.24
N PRO A 65 0.85 -2.05 6.98
CA PRO A 65 -0.53 -2.47 6.85
C PRO A 65 -0.65 -3.38 5.61
N VAL A 66 -1.39 -4.48 5.69
CA VAL A 66 -1.51 -5.46 4.61
C VAL A 66 -2.99 -5.86 4.46
N PRO A 67 -3.57 -5.85 3.23
CA PRO A 67 -4.92 -6.40 3.03
C PRO A 67 -5.01 -7.83 3.56
N ARG A 68 -6.09 -8.15 4.28
CA ARG A 68 -6.36 -9.52 4.70
C ARG A 68 -6.45 -10.40 3.44
N HIS A 69 -5.72 -11.51 3.43
CA HIS A 69 -5.58 -12.42 2.27
C HIS A 69 -4.80 -11.87 1.07
N PHE A 70 -3.92 -10.88 1.28
CA PHE A 70 -3.12 -10.31 0.20
C PHE A 70 -2.35 -11.37 -0.63
N ASN A 71 -1.78 -12.39 0.02
CA ASN A 71 -0.99 -13.41 -0.66
C ASN A 71 -1.87 -14.28 -1.58
N GLU A 72 -3.06 -14.65 -1.12
CA GLU A 72 -4.05 -15.43 -1.87
C GLU A 72 -4.58 -14.64 -3.07
N ILE A 73 -4.85 -13.34 -2.88
CA ILE A 73 -5.27 -12.43 -3.96
C ILE A 73 -4.17 -12.33 -5.02
N ILE A 74 -2.92 -12.07 -4.61
CA ILE A 74 -1.79 -12.00 -5.54
C ILE A 74 -1.57 -13.33 -6.25
N ALA A 75 -1.64 -14.47 -5.55
CA ALA A 75 -1.49 -15.79 -6.15
C ALA A 75 -2.57 -16.04 -7.22
N ALA A 76 -3.82 -15.64 -6.95
CA ALA A 76 -4.90 -15.73 -7.92
C ALA A 76 -4.68 -14.80 -9.13
N MET A 77 -4.20 -13.57 -8.91
CA MET A 77 -3.88 -12.63 -9.99
C MET A 77 -2.70 -13.11 -10.85
N VAL A 78 -1.69 -13.74 -10.25
CA VAL A 78 -0.58 -14.37 -10.97
C VAL A 78 -1.07 -15.55 -11.81
N ALA A 79 -1.92 -16.42 -11.25
CA ALA A 79 -2.52 -17.54 -11.99
C ALA A 79 -3.38 -17.08 -13.18
N LYS A 80 -4.01 -15.90 -13.07
CA LYS A 80 -4.77 -15.25 -14.17
C LYS A 80 -3.88 -14.50 -15.17
N GLY A 81 -2.57 -14.39 -14.93
CA GLY A 81 -1.65 -13.61 -15.78
C GLY A 81 -1.79 -12.09 -15.63
N GLU A 82 -2.50 -11.62 -14.60
CA GLU A 82 -2.74 -10.19 -14.37
C GLU A 82 -1.55 -9.48 -13.71
N VAL A 83 -0.79 -10.22 -12.91
CA VAL A 83 0.38 -9.74 -12.17
C VAL A 83 1.56 -10.68 -12.40
N ARG A 84 2.76 -10.10 -12.49
CA ARG A 84 4.03 -10.83 -12.45
C ARG A 84 4.83 -10.38 -11.24
N VAL A 85 5.57 -11.30 -10.65
CA VAL A 85 6.52 -11.02 -9.58
C VAL A 85 7.91 -11.33 -10.12
N VAL A 86 8.76 -10.32 -10.22
CA VAL A 86 10.08 -10.42 -10.87
C VAL A 86 11.19 -10.08 -9.87
N PRO A 87 12.36 -10.73 -9.98
CA PRO A 87 13.50 -10.39 -9.14
C PRO A 87 14.04 -9.01 -9.49
N HIS A 88 14.21 -8.18 -8.48
CA HIS A 88 14.88 -6.89 -8.60
C HIS A 88 16.36 -7.06 -8.26
N VAL A 89 17.21 -6.97 -9.28
CA VAL A 89 18.66 -7.10 -9.16
C VAL A 89 19.33 -5.75 -9.38
N ALA A 90 20.37 -5.46 -8.60
CA ALA A 90 21.16 -4.24 -8.74
C ALA A 90 22.66 -4.59 -8.79
N PRO A 91 23.46 -3.87 -9.59
CA PRO A 91 24.90 -4.02 -9.55
C PRO A 91 25.45 -3.46 -8.24
N GLU A 92 26.34 -4.21 -7.59
CA GLU A 92 27.13 -3.76 -6.45
C GLU A 92 28.61 -4.04 -6.70
N VAL A 93 29.47 -3.20 -6.11
CA VAL A 93 30.92 -3.41 -6.14
C VAL A 93 31.35 -3.91 -4.77
N ILE A 94 31.83 -5.15 -4.73
CA ILE A 94 32.41 -5.77 -3.53
C ILE A 94 33.85 -6.12 -3.87
N GLU A 95 34.80 -5.60 -3.09
CA GLU A 95 36.25 -5.84 -3.27
C GLU A 95 36.75 -5.53 -4.69
N GLY A 96 36.22 -4.47 -5.31
CA GLY A 96 36.60 -4.05 -6.66
C GLY A 96 36.01 -4.91 -7.79
N ARG A 97 35.18 -5.91 -7.49
CA ARG A 97 34.46 -6.71 -8.50
C ARG A 97 33.00 -6.29 -8.58
N GLN A 98 32.49 -6.16 -9.80
CA GLN A 98 31.07 -5.92 -10.04
C GLN A 98 30.31 -7.24 -9.95
N ILE A 99 29.34 -7.30 -9.05
CA ILE A 99 28.44 -8.43 -8.87
C ILE A 99 26.99 -7.97 -8.99
N MET A 100 26.10 -8.87 -9.41
CA MET A 100 24.66 -8.62 -9.43
C MET A 100 24.03 -9.15 -8.15
N VAL A 101 23.43 -8.26 -7.35
CA VAL A 101 22.83 -8.62 -6.06
C VAL A 101 21.32 -8.57 -6.16
N LEU A 102 20.66 -9.61 -5.67
CA LEU A 102 19.21 -9.64 -5.51
C LEU A 102 18.80 -8.71 -4.37
N ARG A 103 18.07 -7.65 -4.70
CA ARG A 103 17.53 -6.67 -3.74
C ARG A 103 16.11 -7.02 -3.27
N GLY A 104 15.48 -8.02 -3.88
CA GLY A 104 14.16 -8.53 -3.50
C GLY A 104 13.29 -8.82 -4.71
N MET A 105 11.97 -8.82 -4.50
CA MET A 105 10.97 -9.04 -5.54
C MET A 105 10.15 -7.77 -5.76
N VAL A 106 9.85 -7.47 -7.02
CA VAL A 106 8.95 -6.37 -7.41
C VAL A 106 7.78 -6.90 -8.22
N PHE A 107 6.67 -6.17 -8.14
CA PHE A 107 5.43 -6.49 -8.82
C PHE A 107 5.32 -5.70 -10.12
N GLU A 108 4.81 -6.36 -11.15
CA GLU A 108 4.50 -5.78 -12.45
C GLU A 108 3.11 -6.20 -12.90
N SER A 109 2.47 -5.38 -13.73
CA SER A 109 1.19 -5.72 -14.34
C SER A 109 1.06 -5.02 -15.69
N ASP A 110 0.81 -5.81 -16.73
CA ASP A 110 0.42 -5.34 -18.06
C ASP A 110 -1.09 -5.51 -18.32
N ALA A 111 -1.83 -6.03 -17.34
CA ALA A 111 -3.26 -6.27 -17.44
C ALA A 111 -4.01 -4.97 -17.80
N PRO A 112 -5.12 -5.05 -18.55
CA PRO A 112 -5.93 -3.87 -18.83
C PRO A 112 -6.49 -3.27 -17.53
N LEU A 113 -6.62 -1.94 -17.49
CA LEU A 113 -7.26 -1.27 -16.36
C LEU A 113 -8.72 -1.74 -16.25
N LEU A 114 -9.14 -2.06 -15.03
CA LEU A 114 -10.51 -2.43 -14.74
C LEU A 114 -11.34 -1.17 -14.46
N ASN A 115 -12.34 -0.90 -15.30
CA ASN A 115 -13.21 0.28 -15.20
C ASN A 115 -14.29 0.13 -14.12
N VAL A 116 -13.91 -0.32 -12.92
CA VAL A 116 -14.81 -0.54 -11.77
C VAL A 116 -14.64 0.49 -10.65
N LEU A 117 -13.56 1.29 -10.71
CA LEU A 117 -13.30 2.35 -9.74
C LEU A 117 -14.08 3.60 -10.14
N GLY A 118 -14.86 4.13 -9.19
CA GLY A 118 -15.52 5.42 -9.34
C GLY A 118 -14.51 6.57 -9.48
N ARG A 119 -15.00 7.75 -9.90
CA ARG A 119 -14.14 8.93 -10.13
C ARG A 119 -13.35 9.34 -8.88
N ASP A 120 -14.01 9.39 -7.72
CA ASP A 120 -13.36 9.77 -6.45
C ASP A 120 -12.41 8.69 -5.95
N GLU A 121 -12.76 7.41 -6.11
CA GLU A 121 -11.93 6.26 -5.76
C GLU A 121 -10.63 6.28 -6.57
N LEU A 122 -10.74 6.40 -7.90
CA LEU A 122 -9.58 6.49 -8.80
C LEU A 122 -8.72 7.73 -8.49
N ARG A 123 -9.34 8.84 -8.10
CA ARG A 123 -8.63 10.06 -7.70
C ARG A 123 -7.80 9.82 -6.43
N ALA A 124 -8.35 9.14 -5.44
CA ALA A 124 -7.63 8.78 -4.21
C ALA A 124 -6.43 7.89 -4.52
N VAL A 125 -6.64 6.79 -5.26
CA VAL A 125 -5.59 5.84 -5.65
C VAL A 125 -4.49 6.55 -6.45
N ARG A 126 -4.87 7.41 -7.40
CA ARG A 126 -3.92 8.20 -8.20
C ARG A 126 -3.12 9.17 -7.35
N MET A 127 -3.77 9.89 -6.44
CA MET A 127 -3.09 10.86 -5.58
C MET A 127 -2.06 10.16 -4.69
N VAL A 128 -2.46 9.09 -4.00
CA VAL A 128 -1.58 8.36 -3.08
C VAL A 128 -0.40 7.73 -3.82
N SER A 129 -0.66 7.04 -4.93
CA SER A 129 0.41 6.43 -5.74
C SER A 129 1.39 7.43 -6.33
N SER A 130 0.95 8.64 -6.69
CA SER A 130 1.85 9.72 -7.10
C SER A 130 2.68 10.28 -5.94
N THR A 131 2.10 10.27 -4.73
CA THR A 131 2.70 10.88 -3.55
C THR A 131 3.71 9.97 -2.88
N LEU A 132 3.37 8.70 -2.65
CA LEU A 132 4.24 7.73 -1.99
C LEU A 132 5.24 7.10 -2.96
N GLN A 133 4.82 6.82 -4.20
CA GLN A 133 5.61 6.04 -5.15
C GLN A 133 6.16 4.76 -4.47
N ASN A 134 7.50 4.60 -4.43
CA ASN A 134 8.20 3.56 -3.67
C ASN A 134 8.92 4.13 -2.41
N GLU A 135 8.72 5.41 -2.09
CA GLU A 135 9.41 6.11 -1.00
C GLU A 135 8.60 6.03 0.30
N MET A 136 8.87 5.02 1.11
CA MET A 136 8.09 4.73 2.32
C MET A 136 8.23 5.80 3.41
N ASN A 137 9.34 6.53 3.45
CA ASN A 137 9.56 7.63 4.39
C ASN A 137 8.56 8.79 4.19
N LEU A 138 7.97 8.94 3.00
CA LEU A 138 7.01 10.01 2.70
C LEU A 138 5.68 9.84 3.43
N GLU A 139 5.36 8.64 3.92
CA GLU A 139 4.10 8.36 4.60
C GLU A 139 3.93 9.18 5.89
N THR A 140 5.02 9.38 6.64
CA THR A 140 5.03 10.20 7.85
C THR A 140 4.86 11.69 7.56
N ARG A 141 5.23 12.13 6.35
CA ARG A 141 5.11 13.52 5.90
C ARG A 141 3.72 13.84 5.38
N TYR A 142 3.19 13.00 4.49
CA TYR A 142 1.93 13.26 3.81
C TYR A 142 0.72 12.66 4.53
N PHE A 143 0.90 11.52 5.21
CA PHE A 143 -0.16 10.76 5.87
C PHE A 143 0.13 10.40 7.35
N PRO A 144 0.67 11.32 8.18
CA PRO A 144 1.04 11.03 9.58
C PRO A 144 -0.09 10.43 10.41
N GLN A 145 -1.33 10.88 10.24
CA GLN A 145 -2.46 10.38 11.04
C GLN A 145 -2.78 8.91 10.72
N TYR A 146 -2.74 8.55 9.43
CA TYR A 146 -2.97 7.17 9.00
C TYR A 146 -1.80 6.27 9.40
N TYR A 147 -0.57 6.81 9.35
CA TYR A 147 0.64 6.12 9.82
C TYR A 147 0.55 5.79 11.30
N GLN A 148 0.30 6.79 12.15
CA GLN A 148 0.30 6.59 13.59
C GLN A 148 -0.81 5.65 14.04
N HIS A 149 -1.99 5.79 13.44
CA HIS A 149 -3.10 4.92 13.76
C HIS A 149 -2.78 3.44 13.45
N TYR A 150 -2.20 3.15 12.28
CA TYR A 150 -1.84 1.75 12.00
C TYR A 150 -0.72 1.27 12.93
N VAL A 151 0.29 2.09 13.23
CA VAL A 151 1.41 1.69 14.10
C VAL A 151 0.96 1.42 15.53
N GLN A 152 -0.10 2.09 15.99
CA GLN A 152 -0.68 1.89 17.32
C GLN A 152 -1.59 0.66 17.40
N THR A 153 -2.01 0.10 16.27
CA THR A 153 -2.78 -1.15 16.23
C THR A 153 -1.87 -2.31 16.63
N GLY A 154 -2.37 -3.33 17.33
CA GLY A 154 -1.56 -4.49 17.71
C GLY A 154 -1.04 -5.26 16.49
N LEU A 155 0.12 -5.91 16.63
CA LEU A 155 0.66 -6.75 15.56
C LEU A 155 -0.30 -7.92 15.31
N TYR A 156 -0.58 -8.20 14.04
CA TYR A 156 -1.58 -9.16 13.55
C TYR A 156 -3.04 -8.79 13.82
N GLU A 157 -3.32 -7.61 14.37
CA GLU A 157 -4.69 -7.12 14.54
C GLU A 157 -5.18 -6.40 13.28
N VAL A 158 -6.51 -6.32 13.16
CA VAL A 158 -7.18 -5.54 12.13
C VAL A 158 -7.08 -4.06 12.48
N ILE A 159 -6.61 -3.26 11.53
CA ILE A 159 -6.55 -1.81 11.66
C ILE A 159 -7.97 -1.27 11.47
N PRO A 160 -8.57 -0.65 12.49
CA PRO A 160 -9.93 -0.15 12.37
C PRO A 160 -10.02 1.04 11.40
N ASN A 161 -11.11 1.10 10.64
CA ASN A 161 -11.39 2.27 9.80
C ASN A 161 -11.92 3.40 10.68
N VAL A 162 -11.14 4.47 10.81
CA VAL A 162 -11.52 5.65 11.60
C VAL A 162 -11.39 6.92 10.78
N THR A 163 -12.31 7.86 11.03
CA THR A 163 -12.19 9.23 10.50
C THR A 163 -11.46 10.09 11.52
N PHE A 164 -10.42 10.76 11.06
CA PHE A 164 -9.67 11.70 11.89
C PHE A 164 -10.33 13.08 11.84
N PRO A 165 -10.25 13.87 12.92
CA PRO A 165 -10.64 15.28 12.85
C PRO A 165 -9.82 15.98 11.77
N LYS A 166 -10.40 17.00 11.13
CA LYS A 166 -9.65 17.86 10.20
C LYS A 166 -8.43 18.38 10.95
N ARG A 167 -7.24 18.19 10.35
CA ARG A 167 -5.97 18.60 10.96
C ARG A 167 -6.11 20.03 11.51
N PRO A 168 -5.93 20.28 12.82
CA PRO A 168 -5.41 21.58 13.21
C PRO A 168 -4.08 21.75 12.46
N HIS A 169 -3.83 22.97 12.00
CA HIS A 169 -2.64 23.34 11.25
C HIS A 169 -1.39 22.81 11.98
N LEU A 170 -0.68 21.86 11.35
CA LEU A 170 0.62 21.41 11.84
C LEU A 170 1.57 22.60 11.76
N GLN A 171 1.79 23.30 12.87
CA GLN A 171 2.95 24.17 13.00
C GLN A 171 4.18 23.25 13.03
N PHE A 172 4.84 23.11 11.89
CA PHE A 172 6.16 22.50 11.80
C PHE A 172 7.15 23.41 12.55
N LYS A 173 7.32 23.20 13.86
CA LYS A 173 8.54 23.66 14.53
C LYS A 173 9.60 22.59 14.28
N ALA A 174 10.49 22.87 13.32
CA ALA A 174 11.71 22.11 13.13
C ALA A 174 12.59 22.29 14.37
N TRP A 175 12.47 21.39 15.33
CA TRP A 175 13.50 21.21 16.34
C TRP A 175 14.32 19.98 15.95
N SER A 176 15.62 20.16 16.07
CA SER A 176 16.67 19.23 15.67
C SER A 176 16.35 17.78 16.03
N ARG A 177 16.56 16.89 15.05
CA ARG A 177 16.76 15.44 15.15
C ARG A 177 16.35 14.80 16.51
N LYS A 178 15.07 14.42 16.65
CA LYS A 178 14.58 13.15 17.26
C LYS A 178 13.14 13.32 17.76
N ILE A 179 12.28 12.40 17.31
CA ILE A 179 10.93 12.07 17.82
C ILE A 179 9.87 13.17 17.68
N TYR A 180 8.98 13.01 16.71
CA TYR A 180 7.77 13.80 16.57
C TYR A 180 6.71 13.27 17.55
N ARG A 181 6.40 14.01 18.62
CA ARG A 181 5.17 13.83 19.40
C ARG A 181 4.09 14.73 18.82
N LEU A 182 2.93 14.18 18.46
CA LEU A 182 1.74 15.01 18.32
C LEU A 182 1.29 15.47 19.69
N MET A 183 1.08 16.78 19.82
CA MET A 183 0.25 17.32 20.86
C MET A 183 -1.17 17.38 20.30
N TRP A 184 -2.08 16.62 20.91
CA TRP A 184 -3.51 16.84 20.78
C TRP A 184 -3.89 17.85 21.87
N GLN A 185 -4.46 18.99 21.48
CA GLN A 185 -5.17 19.87 22.42
C GLN A 185 -6.58 19.34 22.64
#